data_AF-A0A8I1TNJ6-F1
#
_entry.id   AF-A0A8I1TNJ6-F1
#
_cell.length_a   1.000
_cell.length_b   1.000
_cell.length_c   1.000
_cell.angle_alpha   90.00
_cell.angle_beta   90.00
_cell.angle_gamma   90.00
#
_symmetry.space_group_name_H-M   'P 1'
#
loop_
_entity.id
_entity.type
_entity.pdbx_description
1 polymer ?
#
loop_
_entity_poly.entity_id
_entity_poly.type
_entity_poly.pdbx_seq_one_letter_code
_entity_poly.pdbx_strand_id
1 'polypeptide(L)'
;MLHAEPETDTGTDPAELHALVRQHRTGSLPAELLTRLHEERAATRDPFLVDYLDGVLSASGGQLGMLLLERVRVAAALSAEEMATLLVADVVAHEQGGDEHRRRVRHALRFVAVSTGTPPADVDPPAFPDGPAEPWFARTVTATDGDELALVRVLQAREMLFTVLADDVRAATLAVRDGRSDEAAELVAHAATMFDRATMLSRVIAIPLAGDVRSERYERFAAACGPLGTRLREARPDTLAGAVAADPESELVPALELLDAARRRWAGRLAADAIRAPRSDGSASEADAA
;
A
#
# COMPACT_ATOMS: atom_id res chain seq x y z
N MET A 1 -35.48 16.20 19.15
CA MET A 1 -34.84 15.92 17.85
C MET A 1 -35.13 14.47 17.55
N LEU A 2 -35.98 14.24 16.55
CA LEU A 2 -36.41 12.90 16.15
C LEU A 2 -35.22 12.18 15.52
N HIS A 3 -34.86 11.04 16.08
CA HIS A 3 -34.00 10.05 15.44
C HIS A 3 -34.73 9.59 14.18
N ALA A 4 -34.20 9.91 13.00
CA ALA A 4 -34.65 9.26 11.78
C ALA A 4 -34.26 7.77 11.90
N GLU A 5 -35.28 6.91 11.95
CA GLU A 5 -35.12 5.47 11.79
C GLU A 5 -34.55 5.19 10.39
N PRO A 6 -33.70 4.16 10.20
CA PRO A 6 -33.20 3.78 8.90
C PRO A 6 -34.31 3.06 8.12
N GLU A 7 -35.24 3.83 7.57
CA GLU A 7 -36.21 3.35 6.59
C GLU A 7 -35.46 2.92 5.31
N THR A 8 -35.29 1.61 5.19
CA THR A 8 -35.33 0.84 3.92
C THR A 8 -34.65 1.51 2.72
N ASP A 9 -33.33 1.56 2.74
CA ASP A 9 -32.56 1.65 1.51
C ASP A 9 -32.71 0.29 0.80
N THR A 10 -33.54 0.25 -0.25
CA THR A 10 -33.64 -0.89 -1.17
C THR A 10 -32.47 -0.92 -2.18
N GLY A 11 -31.36 -0.27 -1.83
CA GLY A 11 -30.12 -0.29 -2.60
C GLY A 11 -29.60 -1.70 -2.83
N THR A 12 -28.82 -1.87 -3.89
CA THR A 12 -28.19 -3.14 -4.22
C THR A 12 -27.32 -3.61 -3.05
N ASP A 13 -27.43 -4.88 -2.65
CA ASP A 13 -26.54 -5.47 -1.64
C ASP A 13 -25.06 -5.28 -2.08
N PRO A 14 -24.23 -4.58 -1.29
CA PRO A 14 -22.81 -4.39 -1.62
C PRO A 14 -22.03 -5.70 -1.80
N ALA A 15 -22.48 -6.82 -1.25
CA ALA A 15 -21.91 -8.14 -1.51
C ALA A 15 -22.20 -8.62 -2.93
N GLU A 16 -23.46 -8.51 -3.38
CA GLU A 16 -23.88 -8.86 -4.74
C GLU A 16 -23.14 -8.00 -5.77
N LEU A 17 -23.09 -6.69 -5.54
CA LEU A 17 -22.41 -5.75 -6.44
C LEU A 17 -20.92 -6.09 -6.57
N HIS A 18 -20.28 -6.42 -5.45
CA HIS A 18 -18.89 -6.83 -5.44
C HIS A 18 -18.66 -8.14 -6.20
N ALA A 19 -19.54 -9.13 -6.05
CA ALA A 19 -19.45 -10.38 -6.79
C ALA A 19 -19.56 -10.15 -8.31
N LEU A 20 -20.47 -9.27 -8.76
CA LEU A 20 -20.61 -8.90 -10.17
C LEU A 20 -19.36 -8.20 -10.72
N VAL A 21 -18.80 -7.25 -9.97
CA VAL A 21 -17.56 -6.57 -10.36
C VAL A 21 -16.38 -7.55 -10.45
N ARG A 22 -16.28 -8.50 -9.50
CA ARG A 22 -15.26 -9.57 -9.54
C ARG A 22 -15.41 -10.46 -10.76
N GLN A 23 -16.64 -10.85 -11.10
CA GLN A 23 -16.92 -11.72 -12.25
C GLN A 23 -16.48 -11.08 -13.57
N HIS A 24 -16.73 -9.78 -13.76
CA HIS A 24 -16.46 -9.10 -15.03
C HIS A 24 -15.07 -8.47 -15.12
N ARG A 25 -14.35 -8.38 -14.00
CA ARG A 25 -13.09 -7.62 -13.83
C ARG A 25 -13.29 -6.13 -14.13
N THR A 26 -12.52 -5.26 -13.49
CA THR A 26 -12.66 -3.79 -13.63
C THR A 26 -12.33 -3.28 -15.04
N GLY A 27 -11.64 -4.07 -15.88
CA GLY A 27 -11.28 -3.70 -17.25
C GLY A 27 -12.31 -4.04 -18.34
N SER A 28 -13.41 -4.73 -18.01
CA SER A 28 -14.40 -5.22 -19.00
C SER A 28 -15.83 -5.27 -18.45
N LEU A 29 -16.22 -4.25 -17.67
CA LEU A 29 -17.58 -4.15 -17.14
C LEU A 29 -18.59 -3.91 -18.29
N PRO A 30 -19.66 -4.73 -18.40
CA PRO A 30 -20.73 -4.49 -19.38
C PRO A 30 -21.35 -3.11 -19.22
N ALA A 31 -21.85 -2.54 -20.33
CA ALA A 31 -22.45 -1.20 -20.32
C ALA A 31 -23.61 -1.09 -19.34
N GLU A 32 -24.44 -2.13 -19.25
CA GLU A 32 -25.57 -2.22 -18.33
C GLU A 32 -25.11 -2.19 -16.87
N LEU A 33 -24.01 -2.88 -16.55
CA LEU A 33 -23.44 -2.88 -15.20
C LEU A 33 -22.80 -1.53 -14.87
N LEU A 34 -22.12 -0.89 -15.83
CA LEU A 34 -21.59 0.47 -15.65
C LEU A 34 -22.69 1.49 -15.38
N THR A 35 -23.80 1.45 -16.13
CA THR A 35 -24.97 2.31 -15.88
C THR A 35 -25.52 2.08 -14.48
N ARG A 36 -25.71 0.82 -14.08
CA ARG A 36 -26.16 0.46 -12.72
C ARG A 36 -25.22 1.00 -11.64
N LEU A 37 -23.90 0.84 -11.81
CA LEU A 37 -22.89 1.33 -10.86
C LEU A 37 -22.91 2.86 -10.73
N HIS A 38 -23.11 3.59 -11.84
CA HIS A 38 -23.26 5.04 -11.82
C HIS A 38 -24.54 5.50 -11.11
N GLU A 39 -25.66 4.81 -11.33
CA GLU A 39 -26.93 5.08 -10.65
C GLU A 39 -26.82 4.84 -9.13
N GLU A 40 -26.27 3.69 -8.73
CA GLU A 40 -26.03 3.35 -7.33
C GLU A 40 -25.10 4.38 -6.67
N ARG A 41 -24.04 4.80 -7.38
CA ARG A 41 -23.10 5.81 -6.91
C ARG A 41 -23.76 7.17 -6.67
N ALA A 42 -24.73 7.54 -7.50
CA ALA A 42 -25.47 8.80 -7.37
C ALA A 42 -26.51 8.75 -6.23
N ALA A 43 -27.08 7.57 -5.98
CA ALA A 43 -28.11 7.37 -4.97
C ALA A 43 -27.54 7.22 -3.55
N THR A 44 -26.44 6.49 -3.39
CA THR A 44 -25.92 6.13 -2.07
C THR A 44 -25.31 7.31 -1.31
N ARG A 45 -25.46 7.27 0.02
CA ARG A 45 -24.76 8.13 0.97
C ARG A 45 -23.83 7.35 1.90
N ASP A 46 -23.76 6.02 1.77
CA ASP A 46 -22.85 5.20 2.55
C ASP A 46 -21.40 5.52 2.12
N PRO A 47 -20.56 6.06 3.02
CA PRO A 47 -19.20 6.43 2.70
C PRO A 47 -18.35 5.26 2.17
N PHE A 48 -18.58 4.02 2.63
CA PHE A 48 -17.84 2.87 2.14
C PHE A 48 -18.25 2.49 0.72
N LEU A 49 -19.56 2.47 0.44
CA LEU A 49 -20.06 2.19 -0.90
C LEU A 49 -19.62 3.28 -1.89
N VAL A 50 -19.59 4.54 -1.47
CA VAL A 50 -19.05 5.66 -2.25
C VAL A 50 -17.60 5.41 -2.66
N ASP A 51 -16.70 5.13 -1.71
CA ASP A 51 -15.28 4.93 -2.03
C ASP A 51 -15.03 3.66 -2.84
N TYR A 52 -15.82 2.61 -2.59
CA TYR A 52 -15.81 1.39 -3.38
C TYR A 52 -16.16 1.68 -4.85
N LEU A 53 -17.30 2.36 -5.08
CA LEU A 53 -17.80 2.68 -6.41
C LEU A 53 -16.91 3.68 -7.14
N ASP A 54 -16.40 4.70 -6.46
CA ASP A 54 -15.42 5.64 -7.04
C ASP A 54 -14.13 4.92 -7.45
N GLY A 55 -13.71 3.91 -6.67
CA GLY A 55 -12.63 3.02 -7.03
C GLY A 55 -12.95 2.22 -8.30
N VAL A 56 -14.06 1.49 -8.33
CA VAL A 56 -14.46 0.64 -9.46
C VAL A 56 -14.67 1.44 -10.75
N LEU A 57 -15.27 2.62 -10.67
CA LEU A 57 -15.58 3.48 -11.82
C LEU A 57 -14.35 4.26 -12.32
N SER A 58 -13.30 4.38 -11.51
CA SER A 58 -12.06 5.04 -11.91
C SER A 58 -11.21 4.13 -12.79
N ALA A 59 -10.97 4.56 -14.04
CA ALA A 59 -10.14 3.85 -15.01
C ALA A 59 -8.65 3.78 -14.64
N SER A 60 -8.18 4.53 -13.63
CA SER A 60 -6.75 4.72 -13.33
C SER A 60 -6.35 4.50 -11.87
N GLY A 61 -7.30 4.42 -10.93
CA GLY A 61 -7.02 4.27 -9.49
C GLY A 61 -7.70 3.08 -8.80
N GLY A 62 -8.62 2.39 -9.51
CA GLY A 62 -9.42 1.29 -8.96
C GLY A 62 -8.67 -0.01 -8.69
N GLN A 63 -7.51 -0.24 -9.33
CA GLN A 63 -6.82 -1.54 -9.29
C GLN A 63 -6.35 -1.95 -7.89
N LEU A 64 -6.08 -0.98 -7.00
CA LEU A 64 -5.64 -1.25 -5.63
C LEU A 64 -6.66 -0.91 -4.56
N GLY A 65 -7.87 -0.43 -4.91
CA GLY A 65 -8.92 -0.12 -3.93
C GLY A 65 -8.48 0.83 -2.80
N MET A 66 -7.52 1.73 -3.04
CA MET A 66 -6.86 2.50 -1.96
C MET A 66 -7.81 3.44 -1.21
N LEU A 67 -8.81 4.04 -1.87
CA LEU A 67 -9.78 4.92 -1.21
C LEU A 67 -10.57 4.14 -0.16
N LEU A 68 -11.17 3.02 -0.57
CA LEU A 68 -11.90 2.13 0.33
C LEU A 68 -10.99 1.60 1.44
N LEU A 69 -9.75 1.22 1.11
CA LEU A 69 -8.80 0.71 2.09
C LEU A 69 -8.45 1.74 3.18
N GLU A 70 -8.24 3.01 2.81
CA GLU A 70 -8.00 4.09 3.78
C GLU A 70 -9.22 4.31 4.67
N ARG A 71 -10.44 4.24 4.11
CA ARG A 71 -11.65 4.34 4.92
C ARG A 71 -11.80 3.18 5.89
N VAL A 72 -11.57 1.95 5.42
CA VAL A 72 -11.56 0.73 6.24
C VAL A 72 -10.55 0.86 7.37
N ARG A 73 -9.34 1.34 7.07
CA ARG A 73 -8.29 1.59 8.06
C ARG A 73 -8.75 2.56 9.15
N VAL A 74 -9.29 3.71 8.76
CA VAL A 74 -9.74 4.74 9.71
C VAL A 74 -10.91 4.22 10.56
N ALA A 75 -11.88 3.54 9.94
CA ALA A 75 -13.04 3.01 10.65
C ALA A 75 -12.68 1.89 11.64
N ALA A 76 -11.64 1.11 11.33
CA ALA A 76 -11.09 0.09 12.23
C ALA A 76 -10.09 0.66 13.26
N ALA A 77 -9.86 1.98 13.28
CA ALA A 77 -8.89 2.66 14.13
C ALA A 77 -7.46 2.10 14.01
N LEU A 78 -7.08 1.68 12.82
CA LEU A 78 -5.75 1.12 12.53
C LEU A 78 -4.79 2.21 12.06
N SER A 79 -3.55 2.14 12.51
CA SER A 79 -2.43 2.83 11.87
C SER A 79 -2.19 2.27 10.46
N ALA A 80 -1.50 3.04 9.61
CA ALA A 80 -1.09 2.54 8.29
C ALA A 80 -0.13 1.35 8.42
N GLU A 81 0.70 1.34 9.46
CA GLU A 81 1.60 0.23 9.74
C GLU A 81 0.85 -1.07 10.09
N GLU A 82 -0.14 -0.99 10.98
CA GLU A 82 -0.99 -2.14 11.34
C GLU A 82 -1.77 -2.64 10.13
N MET A 83 -2.31 -1.73 9.31
CA MET A 83 -2.97 -2.11 8.06
C MET A 83 -2.02 -2.82 7.09
N ALA A 84 -0.78 -2.34 6.94
CA ALA A 84 0.23 -3.01 6.11
C ALA A 84 0.51 -4.44 6.61
N THR A 85 0.59 -4.63 7.93
CA THR A 85 0.77 -5.94 8.56
C THR A 85 -0.43 -6.84 8.31
N LEU A 86 -1.67 -6.35 8.47
CA LEU A 86 -2.91 -7.09 8.20
C LEU A 86 -3.03 -7.51 6.74
N LEU A 87 -2.70 -6.62 5.80
CA LEU A 87 -2.72 -6.93 4.36
C LEU A 87 -1.78 -8.08 4.01
N VAL A 88 -0.60 -8.14 4.64
CA VAL A 88 0.36 -9.24 4.41
C VAL A 88 -0.04 -10.51 5.18
N ALA A 89 -0.68 -10.38 6.34
CA ALA A 89 -1.30 -11.51 7.04
C ALA A 89 -2.43 -12.14 6.22
N ASP A 90 -3.22 -11.33 5.52
CA ASP A 90 -4.30 -11.78 4.63
C ASP A 90 -3.77 -12.63 3.47
N VAL A 91 -2.54 -12.36 2.98
CA VAL A 91 -1.85 -13.24 2.04
C VAL A 91 -1.63 -14.61 2.67
N VAL A 92 -1.12 -14.70 3.90
CA VAL A 92 -0.90 -15.99 4.57
C VAL A 92 -2.21 -16.79 4.71
N ALA A 93 -3.31 -16.12 5.04
CA ALA A 93 -4.62 -16.76 5.20
C ALA A 93 -5.19 -17.33 3.88
N HIS A 94 -4.86 -16.74 2.73
CA HIS A 94 -5.42 -17.10 1.42
C HIS A 94 -4.57 -18.09 0.61
N GLU A 95 -3.31 -18.32 0.98
CA GLU A 95 -2.41 -19.21 0.22
C GLU A 95 -2.79 -20.69 0.37
N GLN A 96 -3.13 -21.35 -0.73
CA GLN A 96 -3.37 -22.79 -0.78
C GLN A 96 -2.17 -23.55 -1.39
N GLY A 97 -1.88 -24.75 -0.87
CA GLY A 97 -0.63 -25.51 -1.03
C GLY A 97 0.15 -25.44 -2.36
N GLY A 98 1.49 -25.37 -2.25
CA GLY A 98 2.47 -25.44 -3.35
C GLY A 98 3.86 -24.98 -2.86
N ASP A 99 4.94 -25.28 -3.60
CA ASP A 99 6.31 -24.86 -3.18
C ASP A 99 6.53 -23.35 -3.30
N GLU A 100 6.01 -22.72 -4.35
CA GLU A 100 6.05 -21.26 -4.51
C GLU A 100 5.22 -20.54 -3.42
N HIS A 101 4.05 -21.09 -3.11
CA HIS A 101 3.17 -20.63 -2.04
C HIS A 101 3.86 -20.73 -0.67
N ARG A 102 4.55 -21.86 -0.40
CA ARG A 102 5.34 -22.05 0.83
C ARG A 102 6.44 -20.99 0.98
N ARG A 103 7.09 -20.61 -0.13
CA ARG A 103 8.10 -19.54 -0.13
C ARG A 103 7.46 -18.18 0.15
N ARG A 104 6.34 -17.86 -0.49
CA ARG A 104 5.58 -16.62 -0.27
C ARG A 104 5.15 -16.48 1.18
N VAL A 105 4.48 -17.50 1.73
CA VAL A 105 4.04 -17.55 3.14
C VAL A 105 5.22 -17.32 4.08
N ARG A 106 6.37 -17.97 3.86
CA ARG A 106 7.57 -17.74 4.68
C ARG A 106 8.03 -16.28 4.65
N HIS A 107 7.97 -15.61 3.50
CA HIS A 107 8.37 -14.21 3.38
C HIS A 107 7.32 -13.27 3.99
N ALA A 108 6.03 -13.57 3.86
CA ALA A 108 4.94 -12.85 4.50
C ALA A 108 5.02 -12.95 6.04
N LEU A 109 5.23 -14.15 6.59
CA LEU A 109 5.43 -14.35 8.04
C LEU A 109 6.65 -13.59 8.57
N ARG A 110 7.75 -13.54 7.80
CA ARG A 110 8.92 -12.71 8.16
C ARG A 110 8.58 -11.23 8.18
N PHE A 111 7.73 -10.75 7.27
CA PHE A 111 7.27 -9.37 7.28
C PHE A 111 6.41 -9.05 8.51
N VAL A 112 5.48 -9.95 8.86
CA VAL A 112 4.62 -9.81 10.05
C VAL A 112 5.45 -9.85 11.35
N ALA A 113 6.41 -10.78 11.43
CA ALA A 113 7.34 -10.94 12.56
C ALA A 113 8.05 -9.63 12.96
N VAL A 114 8.43 -8.80 11.99
CA VAL A 114 9.08 -7.51 12.26
C VAL A 114 8.14 -6.56 13.01
N SER A 115 6.86 -6.55 12.65
CA SER A 115 5.85 -5.68 13.27
C SER A 115 5.45 -6.15 14.67
N THR A 116 5.43 -7.47 14.92
CA THR A 116 4.99 -8.04 16.20
C THR A 116 6.15 -8.25 17.18
N GLY A 117 7.40 -8.17 16.72
CA GLY A 117 8.58 -8.54 17.51
C GLY A 117 8.70 -10.04 17.78
N THR A 118 7.98 -10.87 17.03
CA THR A 118 7.88 -12.33 17.24
C THR A 118 8.76 -13.07 16.24
N PRO A 119 9.46 -14.17 16.63
CA PRO A 119 10.16 -15.01 15.66
C PRO A 119 9.21 -15.56 14.58
N PRO A 120 9.61 -15.63 13.30
CA PRO A 120 8.70 -16.05 12.21
C PRO A 120 8.07 -17.44 12.36
N ALA A 121 8.67 -18.33 13.16
CA ALA A 121 8.13 -19.66 13.43
C ALA A 121 6.96 -19.66 14.42
N ASP A 122 6.87 -18.60 15.22
CA ASP A 122 5.91 -18.44 16.33
C ASP A 122 4.87 -17.34 16.04
N VAL A 123 4.92 -16.75 14.83
CA VAL A 123 3.94 -15.74 14.39
C VAL A 123 2.59 -16.42 14.17
N ASP A 124 1.60 -15.98 14.93
CA ASP A 124 0.19 -16.12 14.59
C ASP A 124 -0.24 -14.88 13.78
N PRO A 125 -0.58 -15.01 12.49
CA PRO A 125 -0.94 -13.87 11.66
C PRO A 125 -2.17 -13.15 12.23
N PRO A 126 -2.13 -11.81 12.38
CA PRO A 126 -3.28 -11.08 12.89
C PRO A 126 -4.47 -11.19 11.92
N ALA A 127 -5.66 -11.40 12.49
CA ALA A 127 -6.92 -11.30 11.77
C ALA A 127 -7.40 -9.85 11.72
N PHE A 128 -8.19 -9.51 10.70
CA PHE A 128 -8.86 -8.21 10.64
C PHE A 128 -9.84 -8.08 11.82
N PRO A 129 -9.90 -6.93 12.51
CA PRO A 129 -10.79 -6.77 13.66
C PRO A 129 -12.27 -6.81 13.25
N ASP A 130 -13.08 -7.49 14.06
CA ASP A 130 -14.53 -7.51 13.92
C ASP A 130 -15.10 -6.09 13.93
N GLY A 131 -16.12 -5.84 13.10
CA GLY A 131 -16.85 -4.58 13.13
C GLY A 131 -17.40 -4.14 11.77
N PRO A 132 -17.96 -2.93 11.67
CA PRO A 132 -18.62 -2.46 10.45
C PRO A 132 -17.67 -2.33 9.25
N ALA A 133 -16.35 -2.23 9.48
CA ALA A 133 -15.34 -2.15 8.43
C ALA A 133 -14.90 -3.52 7.89
N GLU A 134 -15.09 -4.60 8.65
CA GLU A 134 -14.62 -5.95 8.33
C GLU A 134 -15.18 -6.45 6.97
N PRO A 135 -16.49 -6.34 6.67
CA PRO A 135 -16.99 -6.77 5.36
C PRO A 135 -16.35 -5.98 4.21
N TRP A 136 -16.00 -4.71 4.43
CA TRP A 136 -15.42 -3.85 3.41
C TRP A 136 -13.95 -4.13 3.16
N PHE A 137 -13.22 -4.66 4.14
CA PHE A 137 -11.82 -5.06 3.97
C PHE A 137 -11.65 -6.08 2.84
N ALA A 138 -12.50 -7.11 2.80
CA ALA A 138 -12.48 -8.10 1.71
C ALA A 138 -12.78 -7.46 0.34
N ARG A 139 -13.58 -6.38 0.30
CA ARG A 139 -13.98 -5.70 -0.94
C ARG A 139 -12.92 -4.75 -1.51
N THR A 140 -11.84 -4.50 -0.77
CA THR A 140 -10.70 -3.68 -1.25
C THR A 140 -9.86 -4.39 -2.32
N VAL A 141 -10.12 -5.68 -2.58
CA VAL A 141 -9.50 -6.47 -3.63
C VAL A 141 -10.58 -7.17 -4.45
N THR A 142 -10.47 -7.11 -5.77
CA THR A 142 -11.41 -7.80 -6.69
C THR A 142 -10.83 -9.08 -7.28
N ALA A 143 -9.59 -9.43 -6.91
CA ALA A 143 -8.87 -10.58 -7.42
C ALA A 143 -9.65 -11.89 -7.25
N THR A 144 -9.55 -12.78 -8.24
CA THR A 144 -10.26 -14.08 -8.22
C THR A 144 -9.36 -15.27 -7.91
N ASP A 145 -8.05 -15.11 -8.04
CA ASP A 145 -7.05 -16.12 -7.66
C ASP A 145 -6.07 -15.59 -6.61
N GLY A 146 -5.35 -16.52 -5.96
CA GLY A 146 -4.46 -16.21 -4.84
C GLY A 146 -3.23 -15.38 -5.23
N ASP A 147 -2.75 -15.50 -6.47
CA ASP A 147 -1.58 -14.76 -6.95
C ASP A 147 -1.89 -13.30 -7.19
N GLU A 148 -3.02 -13.02 -7.84
CA GLU A 148 -3.53 -11.66 -8.04
C GLU A 148 -3.88 -11.01 -6.69
N LEU A 149 -4.47 -11.77 -5.76
CA LEU A 149 -4.73 -11.28 -4.39
C LEU A 149 -3.43 -10.91 -3.68
N ALA A 150 -2.42 -11.80 -3.70
CA ALA A 150 -1.14 -11.54 -3.08
C ALA A 150 -0.44 -10.31 -3.67
N LEU A 151 -0.49 -10.13 -4.99
CA LEU A 151 0.01 -8.95 -5.67
C LEU A 151 -0.68 -7.67 -5.17
N VAL A 152 -2.02 -7.63 -5.19
CA VAL A 152 -2.79 -6.45 -4.76
C VAL A 152 -2.53 -6.13 -3.29
N ARG A 153 -2.56 -7.13 -2.41
CA ARG A 153 -2.28 -6.96 -0.97
C ARG A 153 -0.87 -6.43 -0.71
N VAL A 154 0.13 -6.95 -1.42
CA VAL A 154 1.51 -6.46 -1.30
C VAL A 154 1.64 -5.02 -1.80
N LEU A 155 0.98 -4.66 -2.91
CA LEU A 155 0.99 -3.29 -3.40
C LEU A 155 0.27 -2.34 -2.45
N GLN A 156 -0.88 -2.72 -1.90
CA GLN A 156 -1.59 -1.97 -0.86
C GLN A 156 -0.73 -1.79 0.39
N ALA A 157 -0.07 -2.85 0.87
CA ALA A 157 0.82 -2.78 2.04
C ALA A 157 2.00 -1.83 1.78
N ARG A 158 2.57 -1.86 0.58
CA ARG A 158 3.63 -0.94 0.15
C ARG A 158 3.14 0.51 0.22
N GLU A 159 1.95 0.78 -0.27
CA GLU A 159 1.34 2.12 -0.21
C GLU A 159 1.09 2.57 1.24
N MET A 160 0.63 1.67 2.11
CA MET A 160 0.48 1.98 3.55
C MET A 160 1.83 2.34 4.19
N LEU A 161 2.90 1.57 3.92
CA LEU A 161 4.24 1.89 4.43
C LEU A 161 4.76 3.24 3.90
N PHE A 162 4.46 3.60 2.64
CA PHE A 162 4.83 4.92 2.12
C PHE A 162 4.04 6.07 2.77
N THR A 163 2.85 5.81 3.30
CA THR A 163 2.12 6.78 4.11
C THR A 163 2.88 7.05 5.40
N VAL A 164 3.26 5.98 6.13
CA VAL A 164 4.06 6.09 7.36
C VAL A 164 5.37 6.83 7.11
N LEU A 165 6.10 6.45 6.06
CA LEU A 165 7.35 7.08 5.68
C LEU A 165 7.22 8.59 5.41
N ALA A 166 6.17 8.99 4.70
CA ALA A 166 5.93 10.41 4.39
C ALA A 166 5.59 11.20 5.66
N ASP A 167 4.85 10.60 6.59
CA ASP A 167 4.46 11.26 7.83
C ASP A 167 5.64 11.35 8.81
N ASP A 168 6.44 10.30 8.96
CA ASP A 168 7.66 10.30 9.78
C ASP A 168 8.64 11.38 9.31
N VAL A 169 8.89 11.49 8.00
CA VAL A 169 9.82 12.50 7.47
C VAL A 169 9.31 13.91 7.67
N ARG A 170 8.00 14.15 7.52
CA ARG A 170 7.40 15.46 7.80
C ARG A 170 7.51 15.79 9.28
N ALA A 171 7.17 14.85 10.15
CA ALA A 171 7.28 15.01 11.60
C ALA A 171 8.72 15.27 12.03
N ALA A 172 9.69 14.52 11.47
CA ALA A 172 11.11 14.73 11.71
C ALA A 172 11.55 16.13 11.26
N THR A 173 11.08 16.59 10.09
CA THR A 173 11.38 17.95 9.61
C THR A 173 10.89 19.02 10.59
N LEU A 174 9.70 18.84 11.16
CA LEU A 174 9.16 19.75 12.17
C LEU A 174 9.95 19.67 13.49
N ALA A 175 10.26 18.46 13.96
CA ALA A 175 11.08 18.26 15.15
C ALA A 175 12.46 18.92 15.04
N VAL A 176 13.15 18.82 13.90
CA VAL A 176 14.41 19.53 13.65
C VAL A 176 14.24 21.04 13.78
N ARG A 177 13.19 21.59 13.17
CA ARG A 177 12.91 23.04 13.21
C ARG A 177 12.61 23.54 14.62
N ASP A 178 12.01 22.70 15.44
CA ASP A 178 11.69 22.99 16.83
C ASP A 178 12.87 22.70 17.79
N GLY A 179 14.03 22.28 17.28
CA GLY A 179 15.20 21.94 18.09
C GLY A 179 15.08 20.61 18.86
N ARG A 180 14.17 19.72 18.45
CA ARG A 180 13.92 18.41 19.05
C ARG A 180 14.66 17.30 18.30
N SER A 181 16.00 17.33 18.37
CA SER A 181 16.85 16.43 17.58
C SER A 181 16.67 14.94 17.92
N ASP A 182 16.47 14.59 19.19
CA ASP A 182 16.28 13.19 19.60
C ASP A 182 15.02 12.58 18.95
N GLU A 183 13.90 13.31 18.99
CA GLU A 183 12.65 12.88 18.36
C GLU A 183 12.80 12.77 16.83
N ALA A 184 13.48 13.72 16.20
CA ALA A 184 13.78 13.64 14.78
C ALA A 184 14.64 12.40 14.45
N ALA A 185 15.60 12.04 15.31
CA ALA A 185 16.44 10.86 15.13
C ALA A 185 15.61 9.58 15.21
N GLU A 186 14.70 9.47 16.20
CA GLU A 186 13.79 8.35 16.35
C GLU A 186 12.87 8.21 15.13
N LEU A 187 12.29 9.31 14.64
CA LEU A 187 11.43 9.30 13.45
C LEU A 187 12.18 8.88 12.19
N VAL A 188 13.43 9.34 12.01
CA VAL A 188 14.25 8.93 10.87
C VAL A 188 14.67 7.45 10.97
N ALA A 189 14.98 6.97 12.18
CA ALA A 189 15.26 5.55 12.41
C ALA A 189 14.04 4.67 12.16
N HIS A 190 12.85 5.13 12.56
CA HIS A 190 11.58 4.48 12.26
C HIS A 190 11.34 4.42 10.75
N ALA A 191 11.52 5.54 10.04
CA ALA A 191 11.42 5.59 8.59
C ALA A 191 12.42 4.63 7.90
N ALA A 192 13.66 4.54 8.37
CA ALA A 192 14.63 3.57 7.83
C ALA A 192 14.14 2.11 8.01
N THR A 193 13.53 1.81 9.15
CA THR A 193 12.91 0.50 9.43
C THR A 193 11.75 0.21 8.47
N MET A 194 10.88 1.20 8.21
CA MET A 194 9.77 1.06 7.24
C MET A 194 10.25 0.82 5.81
N PHE A 195 11.38 1.41 5.39
CA PHE A 195 12.00 1.08 4.09
C PHE A 195 12.50 -0.35 4.00
N ASP A 196 13.13 -0.85 5.05
CA ASP A 196 13.59 -2.24 5.08
C ASP A 196 12.38 -3.20 5.03
N ARG A 197 11.29 -2.87 5.74
CA ARG A 197 10.01 -3.59 5.61
C ARG A 197 9.46 -3.53 4.18
N ALA A 198 9.42 -2.37 3.54
CA ALA A 198 8.99 -2.24 2.15
C ALA A 198 9.86 -3.07 1.19
N THR A 199 11.15 -3.22 1.48
CA THR A 199 12.08 -4.07 0.71
C THR A 199 11.81 -5.57 0.89
N MET A 200 11.18 -5.98 2.00
CA MET A 200 10.78 -7.38 2.21
C MET A 200 9.59 -7.78 1.34
N LEU A 201 8.70 -6.84 1.02
CA LEU A 201 7.53 -7.08 0.17
C LEU A 201 7.90 -7.64 -1.21
N SER A 202 9.05 -7.23 -1.78
CA SER A 202 9.54 -7.77 -3.06
C SER A 202 9.94 -9.25 -3.02
N ARG A 203 9.97 -9.87 -1.83
CA ARG A 203 10.20 -11.32 -1.66
C ARG A 203 8.90 -12.10 -1.49
N VAL A 204 7.80 -11.43 -1.17
CA VAL A 204 6.48 -12.05 -1.03
C VAL A 204 5.96 -12.43 -2.42
N ILE A 205 6.05 -11.51 -3.38
CA ILE A 205 5.67 -11.77 -4.77
C ILE A 205 6.91 -11.83 -5.66
N ALA A 206 6.89 -12.74 -6.66
CA ALA A 206 7.97 -12.89 -7.62
C ALA A 206 7.88 -11.88 -8.80
N ILE A 207 6.81 -11.09 -8.85
CA ILE A 207 6.58 -10.13 -9.93
C ILE A 207 7.47 -8.91 -9.71
N PRO A 208 8.09 -8.37 -10.78
CA PRO A 208 8.80 -7.12 -10.73
C PRO A 208 7.88 -6.01 -10.20
N LEU A 209 8.11 -5.57 -8.97
CA LEU A 209 7.51 -4.35 -8.43
C LEU A 209 7.92 -3.08 -9.22
N ALA A 210 8.79 -3.25 -10.22
CA ALA A 210 9.39 -2.23 -11.06
C ALA A 210 8.57 -1.86 -12.31
N GLY A 211 7.45 -2.54 -12.58
CA GLY A 211 6.56 -2.17 -13.69
C GLY A 211 5.61 -1.05 -13.32
N ASP A 212 5.88 0.16 -13.81
CA ASP A 212 4.98 1.31 -14.06
C ASP A 212 3.94 1.77 -13.00
N VAL A 213 3.97 1.25 -11.76
CA VAL A 213 3.16 1.80 -10.67
C VAL A 213 3.91 2.98 -10.07
N ARG A 214 3.76 4.17 -10.69
CA ARG A 214 4.12 5.44 -10.05
C ARG A 214 3.33 5.55 -8.75
N SER A 215 4.02 5.36 -7.63
CA SER A 215 3.42 5.52 -6.31
C SER A 215 3.44 7.00 -5.95
N GLU A 216 2.28 7.64 -6.00
CA GLU A 216 2.14 9.03 -5.57
C GLU A 216 2.59 9.20 -4.11
N ARG A 217 2.35 8.20 -3.25
CA ARG A 217 2.81 8.21 -1.85
C ARG A 217 4.34 8.19 -1.75
N TYR A 218 5.01 7.36 -2.55
CA TYR A 218 6.47 7.38 -2.63
C TYR A 218 6.99 8.74 -3.13
N GLU A 219 6.36 9.32 -4.15
CA GLU A 219 6.77 10.64 -4.67
C GLU A 219 6.62 11.73 -3.61
N ARG A 220 5.53 11.71 -2.83
CA ARG A 220 5.34 12.62 -1.69
C ARG A 220 6.41 12.44 -0.61
N PHE A 221 6.76 11.20 -0.27
CA PHE A 221 7.87 10.90 0.64
C PHE A 221 9.19 11.45 0.09
N ALA A 222 9.52 11.16 -1.17
CA ALA A 222 10.79 11.55 -1.78
C ALA A 222 10.92 13.08 -1.86
N ALA A 223 9.81 13.78 -2.12
CA ALA A 223 9.74 15.23 -2.11
C ALA A 223 9.98 15.81 -0.70
N ALA A 224 9.41 15.19 0.35
CA ALA A 224 9.58 15.63 1.74
C ALA A 224 11.00 15.42 2.26
N CYS A 225 11.66 14.33 1.86
CA CYS A 225 13.06 14.08 2.21
C CYS A 225 14.00 15.15 1.67
N GLY A 226 13.82 15.57 0.42
CA GLY A 226 14.84 16.31 -0.32
C GLY A 226 16.04 15.42 -0.73
N PRO A 227 17.10 15.99 -1.30
CA PRO A 227 18.28 15.23 -1.70
C PRO A 227 19.05 14.72 -0.47
N LEU A 228 19.31 13.41 -0.42
CA LEU A 228 20.04 12.76 0.68
C LEU A 228 21.50 12.45 0.31
N GLY A 229 22.31 12.13 1.31
CA GLY A 229 23.71 11.71 1.15
C GLY A 229 24.62 12.85 0.68
N THR A 230 25.45 12.61 -0.33
CA THR A 230 26.45 13.59 -0.81
C THR A 230 25.86 14.89 -1.36
N ARG A 231 24.54 14.90 -1.63
CA ARG A 231 23.80 16.07 -2.14
C ARG A 231 23.04 16.83 -1.06
N LEU A 232 23.27 16.52 0.22
CA LEU A 232 22.57 17.15 1.35
C LEU A 232 22.63 18.69 1.32
N ARG A 233 23.76 19.27 0.91
CA ARG A 233 23.96 20.72 0.81
C ARG A 233 23.14 21.39 -0.31
N GLU A 234 22.58 20.63 -1.24
CA GLU A 234 21.72 21.13 -2.32
C GLU A 234 20.24 21.15 -1.93
N ALA A 235 19.92 20.74 -0.71
CA ALA A 235 18.54 20.59 -0.25
C ALA A 235 17.84 21.94 -0.03
N ARG A 236 16.53 21.95 -0.31
CA ARG A 236 15.69 23.11 -0.03
C ARG A 236 15.35 23.18 1.47
N PRO A 237 15.27 24.37 2.08
CA PRO A 237 15.01 24.51 3.53
C PRO A 237 13.68 23.93 4.04
N ASP A 238 12.74 23.64 3.15
CA ASP A 238 11.43 23.03 3.43
C ASP A 238 11.44 21.50 3.50
N THR A 239 12.59 20.87 3.27
CA THR A 239 12.78 19.42 3.32
C THR A 239 13.55 18.99 4.57
N LEU A 240 13.45 17.72 4.94
CA LEU A 240 14.25 17.16 6.04
C LEU A 240 15.75 17.37 5.81
N ALA A 241 16.22 17.07 4.60
CA ALA A 241 17.60 17.29 4.19
C ALA A 241 18.03 18.76 4.36
N GLY A 242 17.18 19.71 3.98
CA GLY A 242 17.50 21.13 4.12
C GLY A 242 17.47 21.62 5.56
N ALA A 243 16.55 21.10 6.38
CA ALA A 243 16.49 21.41 7.80
C ALA A 243 17.77 20.96 8.53
N VAL A 244 18.27 19.76 8.21
CA VAL A 244 19.54 19.24 8.76
C VAL A 244 20.75 19.96 8.16
N ALA A 245 20.76 20.25 6.86
CA ALA A 245 21.88 20.94 6.20
C ALA A 245 22.12 22.37 6.71
N ALA A 246 21.09 23.01 7.27
CA ALA A 246 21.19 24.33 7.88
C ALA A 246 21.97 24.32 9.20
N ASP A 247 22.19 23.15 9.80
CA ASP A 247 22.95 22.95 11.04
C ASP A 247 24.20 22.07 10.78
N PRO A 248 25.39 22.69 10.66
CA PRO A 248 26.64 21.98 10.38
C PRO A 248 27.06 20.96 11.45
N GLU A 249 26.56 21.12 12.68
CA GLU A 249 26.88 20.25 13.83
C GLU A 249 25.75 19.25 14.13
N SER A 250 24.78 19.12 13.21
CA SER A 250 23.61 18.29 13.45
C SER A 250 23.97 16.82 13.70
N GLU A 251 23.58 16.31 14.86
CA GLU A 251 23.72 14.91 15.24
C GLU A 251 22.83 13.97 14.40
N LEU A 252 22.00 14.52 13.51
CA LEU A 252 21.08 13.77 12.62
C LEU A 252 21.72 13.28 11.33
N VAL A 253 22.94 13.69 11.01
CA VAL A 253 23.65 13.23 9.80
C VAL A 253 23.74 11.69 9.72
N PRO A 254 24.12 10.96 10.80
CA PRO A 254 24.12 9.50 10.78
C PRO A 254 22.74 8.89 10.52
N ALA A 255 21.67 9.46 11.07
CA ALA A 255 20.30 8.99 10.84
C ALA A 255 19.89 9.15 9.37
N LEU A 256 20.24 10.28 8.74
CA LEU A 256 20.01 10.51 7.31
C LEU A 256 20.81 9.54 6.42
N GLU A 257 22.03 9.19 6.80
CA GLU A 257 22.83 8.20 6.08
C GLU A 257 22.19 6.80 6.11
N LEU A 258 21.60 6.41 7.25
CA LEU A 258 20.85 5.17 7.37
C LEU A 258 19.61 5.17 6.45
N LEU A 259 18.86 6.28 6.43
CA LEU A 259 17.70 6.44 5.56
C LEU A 259 18.09 6.39 4.07
N ASP A 260 19.17 7.08 3.67
CA ASP A 260 19.67 7.04 2.29
C ASP A 260 20.17 5.65 1.90
N ALA A 261 20.86 4.95 2.82
CA ALA A 261 21.26 3.57 2.61
C ALA A 261 20.05 2.64 2.40
N ALA A 262 19.00 2.77 3.21
CA ALA A 262 17.77 1.99 3.08
C ALA A 262 17.07 2.27 1.74
N ARG A 263 16.95 3.55 1.36
CA ARG A 263 16.39 3.97 0.07
C ARG A 263 17.17 3.40 -1.12
N ARG A 264 18.51 3.43 -1.07
CA ARG A 264 19.37 2.84 -2.10
C ARG A 264 19.21 1.32 -2.20
N ARG A 265 19.11 0.60 -1.06
CA ARG A 265 18.84 -0.84 -1.04
C ARG A 265 17.51 -1.16 -1.73
N TRP A 266 16.47 -0.40 -1.40
CA TRP A 266 15.15 -0.55 -2.02
C TRP A 266 15.20 -0.29 -3.54
N ALA A 267 15.79 0.82 -3.97
CA ALA A 267 15.92 1.16 -5.39
C ALA A 267 16.73 0.11 -6.17
N GLY A 268 17.84 -0.37 -5.60
CA GLY A 268 18.66 -1.43 -6.21
C GLY A 268 17.90 -2.75 -6.35
N ARG A 269 17.01 -3.06 -5.40
CA ARG A 269 16.14 -4.25 -5.46
C ARG A 269 15.09 -4.13 -6.55
N LEU A 270 14.43 -2.97 -6.66
CA LEU A 270 13.50 -2.72 -7.77
C LEU A 270 14.20 -2.86 -9.12
N ALA A 271 15.39 -2.29 -9.29
CA ALA A 271 16.16 -2.43 -10.52
C ALA A 271 16.50 -3.90 -10.84
N ALA A 272 16.92 -4.68 -9.82
CA ALA A 272 17.19 -6.10 -10.00
C ALA A 272 15.94 -6.90 -10.38
N ASP A 273 14.79 -6.58 -9.78
CA ASP A 273 13.51 -7.23 -10.06
C ASP A 273 13.03 -6.88 -11.48
N ALA A 274 13.23 -5.64 -11.94
CA ALA A 274 12.96 -5.20 -13.32
C ALA A 274 13.72 -6.02 -14.37
N ILE A 275 14.99 -6.33 -14.10
CA ILE A 275 15.86 -7.10 -15.01
C ILE A 275 15.43 -8.58 -15.09
N ARG A 276 14.88 -9.13 -14.00
CA ARG A 276 14.43 -10.53 -13.93
C ARG A 276 13.04 -10.77 -14.51
N ALA A 277 12.29 -9.71 -14.79
CA ALA A 277 11.02 -9.81 -15.50
C ALA A 277 11.25 -10.60 -16.80
N PRO A 278 10.56 -11.74 -17.04
CA PRO A 278 10.50 -12.23 -18.40
C PRO A 278 9.95 -11.07 -19.23
N ARG A 279 10.68 -10.66 -20.27
CA ARG A 279 10.07 -9.87 -21.33
C ARG A 279 8.81 -10.65 -21.69
N SER A 280 7.64 -10.01 -21.58
CA SER A 280 6.43 -10.55 -22.18
C SER A 280 6.74 -10.65 -23.67
N ASP A 281 7.27 -11.80 -24.09
CA ASP A 281 7.47 -12.11 -25.48
C ASP A 281 6.07 -12.08 -26.08
N GLY A 282 5.85 -11.04 -26.88
CA GLY A 282 4.68 -10.93 -27.73
C GLY A 282 4.60 -12.19 -28.58
N SER A 283 3.63 -13.02 -28.26
CA SER A 283 3.07 -14.05 -29.12
C SER A 283 1.57 -13.93 -28.97
N ALA A 284 0.74 -13.86 -30.01
CA ALA A 284 0.90 -14.05 -31.44
C ALA A 284 -0.17 -13.12 -32.12
N SER A 285 -0.24 -12.89 -33.43
CA SER A 285 -0.15 -13.85 -34.53
C SER A 285 -0.16 -13.08 -35.85
N GLU A 286 0.71 -13.49 -36.78
CA GLU A 286 0.37 -13.50 -38.19
C GLU A 286 -0.99 -14.21 -38.37
N ALA A 287 -1.94 -13.50 -38.96
CA ALA A 287 -2.98 -14.08 -39.81
C ALA A 287 -2.96 -13.20 -41.06
N ASP A 288 -2.17 -13.62 -42.05
CA ASP A 288 -2.63 -14.34 -43.24
C ASP A 288 -3.55 -13.50 -44.14
N ALA A 289 -2.97 -13.14 -45.28
CA ALA A 289 -3.56 -13.09 -46.61
C ALA A 289 -5.10 -13.01 -46.73
N ALA A 290 -5.58 -11.83 -47.14
CA ALA A 290 -6.58 -11.65 -48.19
C ALA A 290 -6.41 -10.27 -48.84
#